data_AF-G9NTC5-F1
#
_entry.id   AF-G9NTC5-F1
#
_cell.length_a   1.000
_cell.length_b   1.000
_cell.length_c   1.000
_cell.angle_alpha   90.00
_cell.angle_beta   90.00
_cell.angle_gamma   90.00
#
_symmetry.space_group_name_H-M   'P 1'
#
loop_
_entity.id
_entity.type
_entity.pdbx_description
1 polymer ?
#
loop_
_entity_poly.entity_id
_entity_poly.type
_entity_poly.pdbx_seq_one_letter_code
_entity_poly.pdbx_strand_id
1 'polypeptide(L)'
;LFCLIAVARAYSVFETTCSKPPIGVNYVSSPNFRGTLDILWSSLFTIFACTWTLQHPNVPEQRHGYRHDCNDITQESGWKGNIRWKFKHFLRATNAFILTILAPEIIIGVAYNVRLQAREDHPILLRLADQDHIRWSLTHTYYSNMGGFVLVKEESRENVNGYNLHHLSGRALIKLREANQIARLPDITEEELNDKAKDDPFIRTISVAQIIWSTIKILVRAVKKLSICPLELAVLAFAACAIIIYGLYWDKPKSIGVSTTISLQNQDYHTWVANELEEDDDSIINLVLPMGKTPFGAPLHAADGRASSDSKKFAIPTAAAMLAAMILFGAIHIGAWNFTFPSTFELYLWRCAS
;
A
#
# COMPACT_ATOMS: atom_id res chain seq x y z
N LEU A 1 4.97 -28.27 13.26
CA LEU A 1 5.93 -27.43 12.51
C LEU A 1 6.99 -26.82 13.46
N PHE A 2 7.54 -27.62 14.37
CA PHE A 2 8.60 -27.24 15.31
C PHE A 2 9.70 -28.31 15.19
N CYS A 3 10.49 -28.24 14.13
CA CYS A 3 11.67 -29.11 13.96
C CYS A 3 12.59 -28.59 12.84
N LEU A 4 12.95 -27.31 12.86
CA LEU A 4 14.01 -26.76 12.01
C LEU A 4 14.80 -25.71 12.77
N ILE A 5 15.30 -26.06 13.96
CA ILE A 5 16.53 -25.43 14.46
C ILE A 5 17.67 -26.22 13.83
N ALA A 6 17.86 -26.03 12.52
CA ALA A 6 19.05 -26.50 11.86
C ALA A 6 20.22 -25.74 12.50
N VAL A 7 21.16 -26.50 13.04
CA VAL A 7 22.40 -26.06 13.65
C VAL A 7 23.14 -25.17 12.65
N ALA A 8 22.92 -23.86 12.73
CA ALA A 8 23.83 -22.90 12.15
C ALA A 8 25.15 -23.10 12.89
N ARG A 9 26.23 -23.48 12.18
CA ARG A 9 27.61 -23.31 12.66
C ARG A 9 27.93 -21.80 12.72
N ALA A 10 27.14 -21.05 13.48
CA ALA A 10 27.31 -19.63 13.70
C ALA A 10 28.36 -19.45 14.80
N TYR A 11 29.21 -18.44 14.66
CA TYR A 11 30.36 -18.09 15.52
C TYR A 11 31.72 -18.66 15.10
N SER A 12 32.11 -18.49 13.83
CA SER A 12 33.50 -18.09 13.55
C SER A 12 33.48 -16.59 13.27
N VAL A 13 34.15 -15.81 14.11
CA VAL A 13 34.25 -14.35 13.96
C VAL A 13 35.64 -14.06 13.44
N PHE A 14 35.72 -13.39 12.29
CA PHE A 14 36.97 -12.86 11.78
C PHE A 14 37.13 -11.42 12.29
N GLU A 15 37.99 -11.21 13.27
CA GLU A 15 38.34 -9.87 13.75
C GLU A 15 39.46 -9.29 12.90
N THR A 16 39.18 -8.15 12.26
CA THR A 16 40.17 -7.46 11.44
C THR A 16 41.13 -6.71 12.35
N THR A 17 42.36 -7.19 12.48
CA THR A 17 43.45 -6.44 13.11
C THR A 17 43.88 -5.30 12.20
N CYS A 18 43.31 -4.12 12.39
CA CYS A 18 43.72 -2.93 11.65
C CYS A 18 45.10 -2.48 12.15
N SER A 19 46.14 -2.62 11.33
CA SER A 19 47.44 -2.05 11.62
C SER A 19 47.33 -0.53 11.56
N LYS A 20 47.58 0.14 12.69
CA LYS A 20 47.66 1.61 12.74
C LYS A 20 48.64 2.06 11.65
N PRO A 21 48.24 2.94 10.72
CA PRO A 21 49.12 3.33 9.63
C PRO A 21 50.39 3.97 10.21
N PRO A 22 51.58 3.58 9.74
CA PRO A 22 52.81 4.17 10.22
C PRO A 22 52.88 5.62 9.69
N ILE A 23 52.82 6.56 10.64
CA ILE A 23 53.09 8.02 10.57
C ILE A 23 52.54 8.76 9.33
N GLY A 24 51.57 9.66 9.59
CA GLY A 24 51.36 10.87 8.79
C GLY A 24 50.53 10.77 7.50
N VAL A 25 49.58 9.83 7.40
CA VAL A 25 48.66 9.80 6.24
C VAL A 25 47.45 10.72 6.46
N ASN A 26 47.21 11.63 5.52
CA ASN A 26 46.09 12.59 5.58
C ASN A 26 44.72 11.96 5.30
N TYR A 27 44.68 10.82 4.62
CA TYR A 27 43.46 10.11 4.28
C TYR A 27 43.70 8.61 4.37
N VAL A 28 42.84 7.92 5.12
CA VAL A 28 42.81 6.46 5.19
C VAL A 28 41.51 6.02 4.52
N SER A 29 41.62 5.34 3.39
CA SER A 29 40.46 4.77 2.70
C SER A 29 39.80 3.69 3.55
N SER A 30 38.47 3.60 3.52
CA SER A 30 37.75 2.51 4.17
C SER A 30 38.19 1.14 3.62
N PRO A 31 38.25 0.10 4.47
CA PRO A 31 38.60 -1.24 4.03
C PRO A 31 37.59 -1.79 3.01
N ASN A 32 38.05 -2.66 2.11
CA ASN A 32 37.19 -3.32 1.11
C ASN A 32 36.29 -4.42 1.74
N PHE A 33 36.62 -4.87 2.94
CA PHE A 33 35.82 -5.77 3.76
C PHE A 33 34.84 -4.97 4.64
N ARG A 34 33.60 -5.44 4.76
CA ARG A 34 32.57 -4.85 5.63
C ARG A 34 32.09 -5.90 6.62
N GLY A 35 31.66 -5.47 7.79
CA GLY A 35 31.01 -6.35 8.76
C GLY A 35 29.68 -6.87 8.22
N THR A 36 29.37 -8.13 8.51
CA THR A 36 28.08 -8.75 8.16
C THR A 36 26.91 -7.98 8.76
N LEU A 37 27.07 -7.46 9.99
CA LEU A 37 26.03 -6.69 10.67
C LEU A 37 25.76 -5.35 9.99
N ASP A 38 26.76 -4.66 9.46
CA ASP A 38 26.58 -3.42 8.71
C ASP A 38 25.81 -3.66 7.40
N ILE A 39 26.14 -4.75 6.69
CA ILE A 39 25.44 -5.14 5.47
C ILE A 39 23.99 -5.49 5.78
N LEU A 40 23.77 -6.32 6.81
CA LEU A 40 22.45 -6.73 7.25
C LEU A 40 21.60 -5.51 7.64
N TRP A 41 22.12 -4.66 8.53
CA TRP A 41 21.39 -3.51 9.04
C TRP A 41 21.09 -2.50 7.93
N SER A 42 22.07 -2.16 7.09
CA SER A 42 21.86 -1.21 6.00
C SER A 42 20.86 -1.73 4.95
N SER A 43 20.90 -3.03 4.64
CA SER A 43 19.99 -3.62 3.66
C SER A 43 18.57 -3.78 4.22
N LEU A 44 18.42 -4.31 5.44
CA LEU A 44 17.12 -4.44 6.09
C LEU A 44 16.47 -3.09 6.34
N PHE A 45 17.23 -2.09 6.77
CA PHE A 45 16.72 -0.73 6.92
C PHE A 45 16.26 -0.15 5.57
N THR A 46 17.01 -0.40 4.50
CA THR A 46 16.61 0.06 3.16
C THR A 46 15.33 -0.64 2.70
N ILE A 47 15.22 -1.97 2.87
CA ILE A 47 14.02 -2.73 2.53
C ILE A 47 12.83 -2.23 3.35
N PHE A 48 13.00 -2.04 4.66
CA PHE A 48 11.97 -1.51 5.53
C PHE A 48 11.53 -0.11 5.09
N ALA A 49 12.48 0.81 4.89
CA ALA A 49 12.19 2.18 4.51
C ALA A 49 11.48 2.25 3.15
N CYS A 50 11.95 1.49 2.15
CA CYS A 50 11.33 1.48 0.84
C CYS A 50 9.94 0.83 0.87
N THR A 51 9.76 -0.31 1.54
CA THR A 51 8.44 -0.98 1.55
C THR A 51 7.40 -0.26 2.41
N TRP A 52 7.81 0.37 3.51
CA TRP A 52 6.92 1.17 4.36
C TRP A 52 6.43 2.42 3.65
N THR A 53 7.29 3.10 2.90
CA THR A 53 6.93 4.35 2.23
C THR A 53 6.13 4.17 0.94
N LEU A 54 5.98 2.93 0.46
CA LEU A 54 5.11 2.58 -0.68
C LEU A 54 3.64 2.45 -0.32
N GLN A 55 3.31 2.42 0.97
CA GLN A 55 1.94 2.25 1.40
C GLN A 55 1.13 3.53 1.17
N HIS A 56 0.10 3.43 0.33
CA HIS A 56 -0.90 4.47 0.13
C HIS A 56 -2.26 3.93 0.63
N PRO A 57 -2.46 3.82 1.95
CA PRO A 57 -3.69 3.27 2.51
C PRO A 57 -4.90 4.09 2.06
N ASN A 58 -6.06 3.44 2.01
CA ASN A 58 -7.31 4.11 1.69
C ASN A 58 -7.84 4.89 2.90
N VAL A 59 -8.88 5.68 2.68
CA VAL A 59 -9.42 6.55 3.72
C VAL A 59 -9.93 5.65 4.86
N PRO A 60 -9.39 5.80 6.09
CA PRO A 60 -9.78 4.93 7.18
C PRO A 60 -11.21 5.23 7.64
N GLU A 61 -11.87 4.21 8.18
CA GLU A 61 -13.15 4.36 8.87
C GLU A 61 -13.04 5.45 9.96
N GLN A 62 -13.90 6.47 9.87
CA GLN A 62 -13.88 7.57 10.82
C GLN A 62 -14.39 7.14 12.19
N ARG A 63 -13.61 7.49 13.22
CA ARG A 63 -13.89 7.09 14.62
C ARG A 63 -15.01 7.89 15.28
N HIS A 64 -15.30 9.10 14.82
CA HIS A 64 -16.29 9.98 15.45
C HIS A 64 -17.65 9.80 14.75
N GLY A 65 -18.66 9.39 15.52
CA GLY A 65 -20.05 9.21 15.06
C GLY A 65 -20.50 7.75 14.95
N TYR A 66 -19.57 6.81 14.77
CA TYR A 66 -19.83 5.40 14.50
C TYR A 66 -20.38 4.64 15.73
N ARG A 67 -21.64 4.15 15.64
CA ARG A 67 -22.21 3.11 16.51
C ARG A 67 -22.51 1.90 15.62
N HIS A 68 -21.59 0.93 15.58
CA HIS A 68 -21.73 -0.25 14.71
C HIS A 68 -22.85 -1.21 15.13
N ASP A 69 -23.35 -1.08 16.36
CA ASP A 69 -24.38 -1.94 16.92
C ASP A 69 -25.10 -1.20 18.04
N CYS A 70 -26.43 -1.17 18.02
CA CYS A 70 -27.24 -0.64 19.12
C CYS A 70 -27.15 -1.53 20.38
N ASN A 71 -26.66 -2.77 20.26
CA ASN A 71 -26.45 -3.70 21.36
C ASN A 71 -25.00 -3.74 21.88
N ASP A 72 -24.04 -3.08 21.22
CA ASP A 72 -22.68 -3.00 21.74
C ASP A 72 -22.53 -1.79 22.67
N ILE A 73 -22.76 -2.02 23.95
CA ILE A 73 -22.57 -1.07 25.05
C ILE A 73 -21.07 -0.68 25.21
N THR A 74 -20.14 -1.32 24.49
CA THR A 74 -18.70 -1.14 24.69
C THR A 74 -18.03 -0.17 23.71
N GLN A 75 -18.70 0.94 23.36
CA GLN A 75 -17.94 2.11 22.90
C GLN A 75 -17.26 2.76 24.13
N GLU A 76 -16.17 2.15 24.60
CA GLU A 76 -15.33 2.75 25.63
C GLU A 76 -14.70 4.04 25.07
N SER A 77 -15.36 5.16 25.34
CA SER A 77 -14.95 6.54 25.07
C SER A 77 -13.76 6.97 25.95
N GLY A 78 -12.77 6.09 26.09
CA GLY A 78 -11.60 6.27 26.94
C GLY A 78 -10.29 5.95 26.23
N TRP A 79 -9.19 6.19 26.94
CA TRP A 79 -7.82 5.97 26.45
C TRP A 79 -7.56 4.53 25.96
N LYS A 80 -8.21 3.53 26.57
CA LYS A 80 -8.14 2.12 26.13
C LYS A 80 -8.73 1.91 24.72
N GLY A 81 -9.85 2.55 24.41
CA GLY A 81 -10.43 2.57 23.08
C GLY A 81 -9.52 3.26 22.06
N ASN A 82 -8.85 4.37 22.44
CA ASN A 82 -7.87 5.04 21.58
C ASN A 82 -6.70 4.11 21.23
N ILE A 83 -6.17 3.39 22.21
CA ILE A 83 -5.03 2.48 22.02
C ILE A 83 -5.43 1.30 21.13
N ARG A 84 -6.57 0.65 21.41
CA ARG A 84 -7.05 -0.49 20.60
C ARG A 84 -7.27 -0.09 19.14
N TRP A 85 -7.86 1.08 18.89
CA TRP A 85 -8.07 1.58 17.53
C TRP A 85 -6.73 1.86 16.80
N LYS A 86 -5.79 2.55 17.48
CA LYS A 86 -4.44 2.78 16.93
C LYS A 86 -3.69 1.47 16.66
N PHE A 87 -3.82 0.49 17.56
CA PHE A 87 -3.19 -0.82 17.41
C PHE A 87 -3.78 -1.61 16.25
N LYS A 88 -5.11 -1.62 16.08
CA LYS A 88 -5.78 -2.23 14.91
C LYS A 88 -5.31 -1.60 13.60
N HIS A 89 -5.21 -0.27 13.56
CA HIS A 89 -4.68 0.45 12.40
C HIS A 89 -3.21 0.09 12.12
N PHE A 90 -2.39 0.04 13.17
CA PHE A 90 -0.98 -0.37 13.06
C PHE A 90 -0.84 -1.81 12.56
N LEU A 91 -1.63 -2.76 13.08
CA LEU A 91 -1.65 -4.14 12.62
C LEU A 91 -2.04 -4.27 11.15
N ARG A 92 -3.07 -3.52 10.70
CA ARG A 92 -3.44 -3.49 9.28
C ARG A 92 -2.28 -3.02 8.41
N ALA A 93 -1.67 -1.88 8.74
CA ALA A 93 -0.50 -1.35 8.03
C ALA A 93 0.70 -2.32 8.04
N THR A 94 0.90 -3.02 9.16
CA THR A 94 1.98 -4.02 9.33
C THR A 94 1.73 -5.27 8.48
N ASN A 95 0.50 -5.77 8.42
CA ASN A 95 0.15 -6.91 7.55
C ASN A 95 0.32 -6.55 6.08
N ALA A 96 -0.08 -5.33 5.70
CA ALA A 96 0.16 -4.76 4.39
C ALA A 96 1.65 -4.71 4.05
N PHE A 97 2.47 -4.27 5.00
CA PHE A 97 3.93 -4.19 4.87
C PHE A 97 4.55 -5.57 4.64
N ILE A 98 4.16 -6.55 5.46
CA ILE A 98 4.63 -7.93 5.35
C ILE A 98 4.23 -8.51 3.99
N LEU A 99 3.01 -8.25 3.52
CA LEU A 99 2.60 -8.68 2.18
C LEU A 99 3.47 -8.06 1.08
N THR A 100 3.80 -6.76 1.16
CA THR A 100 4.69 -6.12 0.17
C THR A 100 6.08 -6.74 0.15
N ILE A 101 6.61 -7.18 1.29
CA ILE A 101 7.90 -7.86 1.35
C ILE A 101 7.82 -9.25 0.72
N LEU A 102 6.75 -9.99 1.01
CA LEU A 102 6.59 -11.36 0.53
C LEU A 102 6.22 -11.43 -0.96
N ALA A 103 5.45 -10.46 -1.45
CA ALA A 103 4.86 -10.46 -2.78
C ALA A 103 4.72 -9.03 -3.35
N PRO A 104 5.83 -8.34 -3.65
CA PRO A 104 5.80 -6.98 -4.21
C PRO A 104 5.07 -6.89 -5.56
N GLU A 105 5.04 -7.97 -6.34
CA GLU A 105 4.32 -8.11 -7.60
C GLU A 105 2.79 -7.98 -7.42
N ILE A 106 2.25 -8.50 -6.31
CA ILE A 106 0.82 -8.37 -6.00
C ILE A 106 0.49 -6.89 -5.76
N ILE A 107 1.37 -6.16 -5.06
CA ILE A 107 1.19 -4.74 -4.80
C ILE A 107 1.28 -3.92 -6.08
N ILE A 108 2.19 -4.26 -7.00
CA ILE A 108 2.24 -3.64 -8.33
C ILE A 108 0.94 -3.89 -9.10
N GLY A 109 0.42 -5.13 -9.09
CA GLY A 109 -0.86 -5.47 -9.72
C GLY A 109 -2.02 -4.67 -9.15
N VAL A 110 -2.10 -4.54 -7.83
CA VAL A 110 -3.11 -3.71 -7.13
C VAL A 110 -2.96 -2.24 -7.51
N ALA A 111 -1.73 -1.71 -7.49
CA ALA A 111 -1.47 -0.32 -7.84
C ALA A 111 -1.85 0.00 -9.29
N TYR A 112 -1.55 -0.93 -10.20
CA TYR A 112 -1.91 -0.84 -11.61
C TYR A 112 -3.43 -0.89 -11.81
N ASN A 113 -4.12 -1.80 -11.11
CA ASN A 113 -5.58 -1.90 -11.16
C ASN A 113 -6.26 -0.59 -10.70
N VAL A 114 -5.81 -0.06 -9.56
CA VAL A 114 -6.33 1.20 -9.01
C VAL A 114 -6.13 2.36 -10.00
N ARG A 115 -5.00 2.38 -10.73
CA ARG A 115 -4.75 3.37 -11.78
C ARG A 115 -5.66 3.20 -13.00
N LEU A 116 -5.87 1.97 -13.47
CA LEU A 116 -6.77 1.70 -14.58
C LEU A 116 -8.21 2.10 -14.24
N GLN A 117 -8.68 1.69 -13.07
CA GLN A 117 -10.03 2.00 -12.60
C GLN A 117 -10.25 3.51 -12.49
N ALA A 118 -9.32 4.23 -11.86
CA ALA A 118 -9.43 5.69 -11.77
C ALA A 118 -9.46 6.34 -13.15
N ARG A 119 -8.70 5.84 -14.13
CA ARG A 119 -8.73 6.37 -15.51
C ARG A 119 -10.02 6.05 -16.27
N GLU A 120 -10.67 4.93 -15.97
CA GLU A 120 -11.96 4.57 -16.58
C GLU A 120 -13.12 5.35 -15.96
N ASP A 121 -13.11 5.53 -14.64
CA ASP A 121 -14.16 6.27 -13.93
C ASP A 121 -14.03 7.80 -14.12
N HIS A 122 -12.80 8.32 -14.33
CA HIS A 122 -12.53 9.76 -14.46
C HIS A 122 -13.32 10.47 -15.56
N PRO A 123 -13.39 10.02 -16.82
CA PRO A 123 -14.16 10.71 -17.86
C PRO A 123 -15.66 10.76 -17.57
N ILE A 124 -16.21 9.79 -16.83
CA ILE A 124 -17.62 9.78 -16.44
C ILE A 124 -17.86 10.84 -15.37
N LEU A 125 -17.04 10.83 -14.31
CA LEU A 125 -17.12 11.82 -13.23
C LEU A 125 -16.84 13.24 -13.73
N LEU A 126 -15.91 13.42 -14.66
CA LEU A 126 -15.60 14.72 -15.26
C LEU A 126 -16.80 15.29 -16.01
N ARG A 127 -17.51 14.46 -16.80
CA ARG A 127 -18.74 14.89 -17.50
C ARG A 127 -19.84 15.31 -16.52
N LEU A 128 -20.01 14.57 -15.44
CA LEU A 128 -20.98 14.91 -14.39
C LEU A 128 -20.58 16.20 -13.65
N ALA A 129 -19.29 16.41 -13.42
CA ALA A 129 -18.79 17.63 -12.79
C ALA A 129 -18.90 18.86 -13.70
N ASP A 130 -18.68 18.71 -15.00
CA ASP A 130 -18.86 19.78 -15.99
C ASP A 130 -20.32 20.23 -16.04
N GLN A 131 -21.28 19.28 -15.94
CA GLN A 131 -22.71 19.59 -15.82
C GLN A 131 -23.04 20.36 -14.54
N ASP A 132 -22.31 20.08 -13.46
CA ASP A 132 -22.47 20.71 -12.15
C ASP A 132 -21.66 22.02 -12.02
N HIS A 133 -20.90 22.40 -13.05
CA HIS A 133 -19.95 23.51 -13.03
C HIS A 133 -18.88 23.41 -11.92
N ILE A 134 -18.45 22.18 -11.58
CA ILE A 134 -17.45 21.87 -10.56
C ILE A 134 -16.12 21.50 -11.23
N ARG A 135 -15.01 21.98 -10.68
CA ARG A 135 -13.68 21.61 -11.17
C ARG A 135 -13.30 20.24 -10.64
N TRP A 136 -13.26 19.24 -11.52
CA TRP A 136 -12.92 17.87 -11.15
C TRP A 136 -11.60 17.42 -11.77
N SER A 137 -10.66 16.98 -10.93
CA SER A 137 -9.36 16.46 -11.37
C SER A 137 -9.23 14.95 -11.09
N LEU A 138 -8.21 14.31 -11.66
CA LEU A 138 -7.97 12.88 -11.46
C LEU A 138 -7.79 12.51 -9.98
N THR A 139 -7.22 13.42 -9.19
CA THR A 139 -7.05 13.30 -7.73
C THR A 139 -8.40 13.14 -7.02
N HIS A 140 -9.44 13.83 -7.48
CA HIS A 140 -10.80 13.70 -6.94
C HIS A 140 -11.42 12.35 -7.26
N THR A 141 -11.17 11.82 -8.47
CA THR A 141 -11.57 10.45 -8.83
C THR A 141 -10.83 9.40 -8.00
N TYR A 142 -9.54 9.57 -7.73
CA TYR A 142 -8.83 8.70 -6.80
C TYR A 142 -9.43 8.79 -5.39
N TYR A 143 -9.73 9.99 -4.91
CA TYR A 143 -10.34 10.19 -3.60
C TYR A 143 -11.72 9.50 -3.50
N SER A 144 -12.57 9.63 -4.54
CA SER A 144 -13.86 8.93 -4.58
C SER A 144 -13.68 7.42 -4.54
N ASN A 145 -12.74 6.88 -5.31
CA ASN A 145 -12.48 5.43 -5.37
C ASN A 145 -11.86 4.90 -4.07
N MET A 146 -11.13 5.74 -3.33
CA MET A 146 -10.55 5.42 -2.02
C MET A 146 -11.58 5.45 -0.87
N GLY A 147 -12.86 5.74 -1.12
CA GLY A 147 -13.86 5.88 -0.05
C GLY A 147 -13.85 7.25 0.62
N GLY A 148 -13.37 8.29 -0.06
CA GLY A 148 -13.29 9.64 0.46
C GLY A 148 -14.63 10.29 0.73
N PHE A 149 -15.71 9.84 0.09
CA PHE A 149 -17.06 10.35 0.31
C PHE A 149 -17.85 9.43 1.21
N VAL A 150 -18.69 9.98 2.08
CA VAL A 150 -19.47 9.21 3.06
C VAL A 150 -20.90 9.74 3.14
N LEU A 151 -21.88 8.85 3.17
CA LEU A 151 -23.27 9.18 3.49
C LEU A 151 -23.49 9.12 4.99
N VAL A 152 -24.23 10.11 5.50
CA VAL A 152 -24.69 10.14 6.90
C VAL A 152 -26.08 9.52 6.96
N LYS A 153 -26.24 8.44 7.72
CA LYS A 153 -27.55 7.92 8.10
C LYS A 153 -28.10 8.76 9.25
N GLU A 154 -29.17 9.51 9.00
CA GLU A 154 -29.96 10.14 10.07
C GLU A 154 -30.92 9.08 10.63
N GLU A 155 -30.61 8.56 11.83
CA GLU A 155 -31.51 7.65 12.53
C GLU A 155 -32.54 8.46 13.32
N SER A 156 -33.82 8.10 13.21
CA SER A 156 -34.94 8.77 13.87
C SER A 156 -34.63 9.03 15.35
N ARG A 157 -34.85 10.29 15.77
CA ARG A 157 -34.50 10.91 17.07
C ARG A 157 -34.83 10.13 18.36
N GLU A 158 -35.50 9.00 18.29
CA GLU A 158 -35.99 8.26 19.46
C GLU A 158 -35.05 7.17 19.98
N ASN A 159 -34.01 6.76 19.24
CA ASN A 159 -33.03 5.79 19.75
C ASN A 159 -31.58 6.17 19.43
N VAL A 160 -30.96 6.80 20.42
CA VAL A 160 -29.51 6.87 20.73
C VAL A 160 -28.61 7.72 19.81
N ASN A 161 -27.94 8.70 20.42
CA ASN A 161 -26.91 9.58 19.85
C ASN A 161 -25.82 8.80 19.09
N GLY A 162 -25.95 8.65 17.78
CA GLY A 162 -24.95 8.07 16.88
C GLY A 162 -25.37 8.26 15.42
N TYR A 163 -24.41 8.48 14.52
CA TYR A 163 -24.63 8.60 13.08
C TYR A 163 -23.90 7.46 12.38
N ASN A 164 -24.61 6.63 11.63
CA ASN A 164 -23.96 5.60 10.83
C ASN A 164 -23.41 6.21 9.53
N LEU A 165 -22.11 6.05 9.33
CA LEU A 165 -21.37 6.58 8.19
C LEU A 165 -21.15 5.46 7.17
N HIS A 166 -21.72 5.60 5.98
CA HIS A 166 -21.51 4.66 4.88
C HIS A 166 -20.56 5.26 3.86
N HIS A 167 -19.34 4.73 3.75
CA HIS A 167 -18.41 5.19 2.73
C HIS A 167 -18.94 4.85 1.33
N LEU A 168 -18.73 5.77 0.40
CA LEU A 168 -19.13 5.64 -0.98
C LEU A 168 -17.90 5.37 -1.82
N SER A 169 -18.04 4.43 -2.75
CA SER A 169 -17.10 4.30 -3.84
C SER A 169 -17.36 5.35 -4.93
N GLY A 170 -16.40 5.56 -5.84
CA GLY A 170 -16.62 6.45 -6.99
C GLY A 170 -17.72 5.97 -7.93
N ARG A 171 -17.93 4.65 -8.09
CA ARG A 171 -19.03 4.11 -8.90
C ARG A 171 -20.38 4.25 -8.21
N ALA A 172 -20.42 4.05 -6.90
CA ALA A 172 -21.61 4.33 -6.09
C ALA A 172 -22.00 5.81 -6.21
N LEU A 173 -21.01 6.71 -6.19
CA LEU A 173 -21.21 8.14 -6.40
C LEU A 173 -21.77 8.45 -7.80
N ILE A 174 -21.26 7.81 -8.86
CA ILE A 174 -21.79 7.94 -10.22
C ILE A 174 -23.26 7.50 -10.26
N LYS A 175 -23.59 6.30 -9.76
CA LYS A 175 -24.96 5.78 -9.73
C LYS A 175 -25.90 6.72 -8.96
N LEU A 176 -25.46 7.26 -7.83
CA LEU A 176 -26.24 8.20 -7.02
C LEU A 176 -26.52 9.51 -7.76
N ARG A 177 -25.54 10.02 -8.52
CA ARG A 177 -25.71 11.24 -9.32
C ARG A 177 -26.64 11.00 -10.51
N GLU A 178 -26.46 9.89 -11.22
CA GLU A 178 -27.31 9.50 -12.36
C GLU A 178 -28.76 9.25 -11.95
N ALA A 179 -28.97 8.67 -10.76
CA ALA A 179 -30.28 8.47 -10.17
C ALA A 179 -30.92 9.76 -9.60
N ASN A 180 -30.27 10.92 -9.75
CA ASN A 180 -30.68 12.21 -9.20
C ASN A 180 -30.92 12.20 -7.68
N GLN A 181 -30.24 11.31 -6.94
CA GLN A 181 -30.33 11.24 -5.47
C GLN A 181 -29.47 12.30 -4.76
N ILE A 182 -28.47 12.80 -5.48
CA ILE A 182 -27.60 13.91 -5.06
C ILE A 182 -27.76 15.03 -6.08
N ALA A 183 -28.03 16.26 -5.62
CA ALA A 183 -28.27 17.43 -6.48
C ALA A 183 -27.06 17.90 -7.29
N ARG A 184 -25.85 17.72 -6.75
CA ARG A 184 -24.57 18.10 -7.34
C ARG A 184 -23.45 17.24 -6.77
N LEU A 185 -22.37 17.03 -7.52
CA LEU A 185 -21.16 16.45 -6.97
C LEU A 185 -20.62 17.31 -5.81
N PRO A 186 -19.89 16.72 -4.85
CA PRO A 186 -19.26 17.48 -3.77
C PRO A 186 -18.21 18.45 -4.33
N ASP A 187 -18.39 19.73 -4.04
CA ASP A 187 -17.44 20.77 -4.40
C ASP A 187 -16.30 20.78 -3.37
N ILE A 188 -15.23 20.04 -3.69
CA ILE A 188 -13.97 20.05 -2.95
C ILE A 188 -12.91 20.53 -3.94
N THR A 189 -12.02 21.42 -3.50
CA THR A 189 -10.91 21.86 -4.34
C THR A 189 -9.72 20.92 -4.23
N GLU A 190 -8.92 20.83 -5.28
CA GLU A 190 -7.69 20.01 -5.26
C GLU A 190 -6.70 20.48 -4.17
N GLU A 191 -6.68 21.77 -3.89
CA GLU A 191 -5.87 22.37 -2.83
C GLU A 191 -6.32 21.88 -1.45
N GLU A 192 -7.63 21.87 -1.18
CA GLU A 192 -8.19 21.34 0.07
C GLU A 192 -7.91 19.83 0.21
N LEU A 193 -7.94 19.09 -0.90
CA LEU A 193 -7.62 17.67 -0.91
C LEU A 193 -6.14 17.41 -0.59
N ASN A 194 -5.25 18.22 -1.15
CA ASN A 194 -3.81 18.16 -0.89
C ASN A 194 -3.45 18.61 0.53
N ASP A 195 -4.16 19.57 1.11
CA ASP A 195 -3.98 19.98 2.51
C ASP A 195 -4.42 18.87 3.49
N LYS A 196 -5.46 18.11 3.15
CA LYS A 196 -5.90 16.93 3.93
C LYS A 196 -4.99 15.72 3.75
N ALA A 197 -4.18 15.68 2.69
CA ALA A 197 -3.26 14.59 2.45
C ALA A 197 -2.12 14.63 3.48
N LYS A 198 -2.11 13.67 4.40
CA LYS A 198 -1.03 13.52 5.36
C LYS A 198 0.14 12.78 4.72
N ASP A 199 0.77 13.39 3.73
CA ASP A 199 2.07 12.92 3.26
C ASP A 199 3.16 13.44 4.20
N ASP A 200 4.07 12.55 4.61
CA ASP A 200 5.28 12.93 5.34
C ASP A 200 6.43 13.03 4.31
N PRO A 201 6.59 14.18 3.61
CA PRO A 201 7.55 14.33 2.52
C PRO A 201 9.00 14.09 2.96
N PHE A 202 9.28 14.33 4.24
CA PHE A 202 10.59 14.07 4.86
C PHE A 202 10.95 12.58 4.82
N ILE A 203 10.04 11.70 5.27
CA ILE A 203 10.27 10.24 5.32
C ILE A 203 10.44 9.68 3.91
N ARG A 204 9.64 10.18 2.96
CA ARG A 204 9.75 9.81 1.55
C ARG A 204 11.11 10.21 0.95
N THR A 205 11.55 11.44 1.21
CA THR A 205 12.84 11.96 0.73
C THR A 205 14.00 11.13 1.27
N ILE A 206 13.98 10.80 2.57
CA ILE A 206 14.98 9.92 3.17
C ILE A 206 14.99 8.54 2.51
N SER A 207 13.81 7.98 2.26
CA SER A 207 13.70 6.64 1.67
C SER A 207 14.22 6.61 0.23
N VAL A 208 13.90 7.62 -0.58
CA VAL A 208 14.44 7.76 -1.94
C VAL A 208 15.96 7.96 -1.91
N ALA A 209 16.46 8.84 -1.05
CA ALA A 209 17.89 9.04 -0.88
C ALA A 209 18.61 7.75 -0.46
N GLN A 210 18.01 6.97 0.44
CA GLN A 210 18.52 5.69 0.90
C GLN A 210 18.57 4.65 -0.24
N ILE A 211 17.52 4.57 -1.06
CA ILE A 211 17.48 3.68 -2.24
C ILE A 211 18.58 4.06 -3.24
N ILE A 212 18.71 5.35 -3.55
CA ILE A 212 19.75 5.85 -4.47
C ILE A 212 21.14 5.52 -3.93
N TRP A 213 21.38 5.80 -2.65
CA TRP A 213 22.64 5.54 -1.99
C TRP A 213 23.01 4.05 -1.99
N SER A 214 22.08 3.17 -1.63
CA SER A 214 22.27 1.72 -1.69
C SER A 214 22.55 1.25 -3.11
N THR A 215 21.84 1.78 -4.11
CA THR A 215 22.07 1.45 -5.52
C THR A 215 23.46 1.84 -5.99
N ILE A 216 23.91 3.08 -5.70
CA ILE A 216 25.25 3.56 -6.05
C ILE A 216 26.32 2.68 -5.40
N LYS A 217 26.18 2.35 -4.11
CA LYS A 217 27.14 1.47 -3.42
C LYS A 217 27.29 0.13 -4.12
N ILE A 218 26.17 -0.49 -4.53
CA ILE A 218 26.19 -1.80 -5.18
C ILE A 218 26.82 -1.69 -6.57
N LEU A 219 26.48 -0.66 -7.35
CA LEU A 219 27.07 -0.41 -8.66
C LEU A 219 28.59 -0.19 -8.59
N VAL A 220 29.06 0.61 -7.63
CA VAL A 220 30.51 0.83 -7.43
C VAL A 220 31.22 -0.49 -7.11
N ARG A 221 30.60 -1.37 -6.30
CA ARG A 221 31.18 -2.70 -5.99
C ARG A 221 31.20 -3.60 -7.22
N ALA A 222 30.14 -3.59 -8.02
CA ALA A 222 30.05 -4.34 -9.28
C ALA A 222 31.17 -3.93 -10.25
N VAL A 223 31.37 -2.62 -10.46
CA VAL A 223 32.43 -2.09 -11.34
C VAL A 223 33.82 -2.43 -10.80
N LYS A 224 34.03 -2.37 -9.48
CA LYS A 224 35.29 -2.75 -8.84
C LYS A 224 35.51 -4.27 -8.74
N LYS A 225 34.61 -5.10 -9.30
CA LYS A 225 34.64 -6.57 -9.21
C LYS A 225 34.77 -7.10 -7.77
N LEU A 226 34.17 -6.38 -6.83
CA LEU A 226 34.10 -6.80 -5.42
C LEU A 226 32.89 -7.71 -5.21
N SER A 227 32.95 -8.55 -4.17
CA SER A 227 31.81 -9.39 -3.80
C SER A 227 30.59 -8.54 -3.43
N ILE A 228 29.44 -8.93 -4.00
CA ILE A 228 28.12 -8.38 -3.72
C ILE A 228 27.38 -9.42 -2.88
N CYS A 229 26.68 -8.98 -1.84
CA CYS A 229 25.88 -9.87 -1.02
C CYS A 229 24.51 -10.15 -1.68
N PRO A 230 23.94 -11.37 -1.57
CA PRO A 230 22.57 -11.64 -2.03
C PRO A 230 21.53 -10.65 -1.48
N LEU A 231 21.68 -10.24 -0.21
CA LEU A 231 20.77 -9.27 0.42
C LEU A 231 20.85 -7.87 -0.22
N GLU A 232 22.04 -7.46 -0.68
CA GLU A 232 22.19 -6.21 -1.42
C GLU A 232 21.52 -6.28 -2.79
N LEU A 233 21.54 -7.44 -3.45
CA LEU A 233 20.84 -7.65 -4.70
C LEU A 233 19.31 -7.62 -4.50
N ALA A 234 18.81 -8.16 -3.39
CA ALA A 234 17.40 -8.03 -3.01
C ALA A 234 16.98 -6.56 -2.81
N VAL A 235 17.86 -5.72 -2.21
CA VAL A 235 17.60 -4.27 -2.10
C VAL A 235 17.41 -3.62 -3.47
N LEU A 236 18.17 -4.01 -4.50
CA LEU A 236 17.98 -3.51 -5.87
C LEU A 236 16.64 -3.94 -6.45
N ALA A 237 16.23 -5.19 -6.22
CA ALA A 237 14.94 -5.69 -6.69
C ALA A 237 13.77 -4.93 -6.04
N PHE A 238 13.80 -4.76 -4.71
CA PHE A 238 12.80 -3.95 -4.00
C PHE A 238 12.82 -2.48 -4.42
N ALA A 239 14.00 -1.92 -4.71
CA ALA A 239 14.13 -0.56 -5.24
C ALA A 239 13.46 -0.42 -6.62
N ALA A 240 13.65 -1.39 -7.53
CA ALA A 240 13.01 -1.38 -8.84
C ALA A 240 11.48 -1.47 -8.72
N CYS A 241 10.97 -2.36 -7.87
CA CYS A 241 9.54 -2.46 -7.57
C CYS A 241 8.99 -1.15 -6.95
N ALA A 242 9.74 -0.53 -6.04
CA ALA A 242 9.36 0.72 -5.41
C ALA A 242 9.19 1.85 -6.43
N ILE A 243 10.13 1.98 -7.38
CA ILE A 243 10.05 2.97 -8.45
C ILE A 243 8.78 2.78 -9.29
N ILE A 244 8.45 1.54 -9.64
CA ILE A 244 7.24 1.22 -10.41
C ILE A 244 5.98 1.60 -9.63
N ILE A 245 5.88 1.19 -8.36
CA ILE A 245 4.72 1.50 -7.52
C ILE A 245 4.57 3.02 -7.34
N TYR A 246 5.66 3.75 -7.12
CA TYR A 246 5.62 5.21 -7.05
C TYR A 246 5.16 5.87 -8.35
N GLY A 247 5.60 5.35 -9.50
CA GLY A 247 5.11 5.83 -10.80
C GLY A 247 3.61 5.57 -11.00
N LEU A 248 3.12 4.40 -10.56
CA LEU A 248 1.70 4.05 -10.66
C LEU A 248 0.82 4.92 -9.73
N TYR A 249 1.33 5.27 -8.55
CA TYR A 249 0.66 6.12 -7.57
C TYR A 249 0.94 7.61 -7.68
N TRP A 250 1.62 8.07 -8.74
CA TRP A 250 2.00 9.48 -8.89
C TRP A 250 0.82 10.45 -8.72
N ASP A 251 -0.33 10.09 -9.28
CA ASP A 251 -1.55 10.90 -9.28
C ASP A 251 -2.49 10.60 -8.10
N LYS A 252 -2.17 9.61 -7.25
CA LYS A 252 -3.01 9.17 -6.12
C LYS A 252 -2.68 9.96 -4.86
N PRO A 253 -3.63 10.68 -4.25
CA PRO A 253 -3.38 11.39 -3.00
C PRO A 253 -3.07 10.41 -1.88
N LYS A 254 -2.12 10.77 -1.01
CA LYS A 254 -1.61 9.88 0.04
C LYS A 254 -2.23 10.21 1.40
N SER A 255 -2.71 9.18 2.08
CA SER A 255 -3.10 9.23 3.51
C SER A 255 -4.06 10.37 3.86
N ILE A 256 -5.17 10.49 3.14
CA ILE A 256 -6.24 11.40 3.53
C ILE A 256 -6.98 10.78 4.73
N GLY A 257 -6.85 11.41 5.90
CA GLY A 257 -7.40 10.89 7.16
C GLY A 257 -8.86 11.25 7.42
N VAL A 258 -9.48 12.08 6.57
CA VAL A 258 -10.83 12.62 6.77
C VAL A 258 -11.63 12.46 5.48
N SER A 259 -12.76 11.76 5.57
CA SER A 259 -13.77 11.68 4.52
C SER A 259 -14.70 12.88 4.55
N THR A 260 -15.26 13.22 3.39
CA THR A 260 -16.24 14.28 3.22
C THR A 260 -17.64 13.71 3.21
N THR A 261 -18.50 14.27 4.05
CA THR A 261 -19.89 13.83 4.20
C THR A 261 -20.79 14.43 3.12
N ILE A 262 -21.63 13.60 2.52
CA ILE A 262 -22.66 13.99 1.55
C ILE A 262 -24.03 13.70 2.16
N SER A 263 -24.97 14.64 1.99
CA SER A 263 -26.36 14.48 2.37
C SER A 263 -27.21 14.09 1.16
N LEU A 264 -28.08 13.10 1.31
CA LEU A 264 -29.06 12.71 0.28
C LEU A 264 -30.22 13.69 0.24
N GLN A 265 -30.77 13.94 -0.95
CA GLN A 265 -31.90 14.86 -1.13
C GLN A 265 -33.25 14.20 -0.88
N ASN A 266 -33.41 12.92 -1.23
CA ASN A 266 -34.60 12.12 -0.97
C ASN A 266 -34.28 11.07 0.11
N GLN A 267 -35.19 10.89 1.07
CA GLN A 267 -35.02 10.11 2.30
C GLN A 267 -34.85 8.58 2.13
N ASP A 268 -34.63 8.07 0.92
CA ASP A 268 -34.58 6.63 0.65
C ASP A 268 -33.16 6.03 0.79
N TYR A 269 -32.46 6.40 1.86
CA TYR A 269 -31.15 5.82 2.23
C TYR A 269 -31.23 4.29 2.29
N HIS A 270 -32.29 3.75 2.90
CA HIS A 270 -32.45 2.32 3.13
C HIS A 270 -32.64 1.51 1.84
N THR A 271 -33.38 2.05 0.88
CA THR A 271 -33.66 1.37 -0.39
C THR A 271 -32.41 1.34 -1.27
N TRP A 272 -31.65 2.44 -1.30
CA TRP A 272 -30.38 2.47 -2.03
C TRP A 272 -29.33 1.55 -1.41
N VAL A 273 -29.14 1.61 -0.08
CA VAL A 273 -28.17 0.73 0.61
C VAL A 273 -28.56 -0.73 0.47
N ALA A 274 -29.85 -1.10 0.56
CA ALA A 274 -30.29 -2.47 0.33
C ALA A 274 -29.97 -2.95 -1.09
N ASN A 275 -30.25 -2.14 -2.12
CA ASN A 275 -29.91 -2.47 -3.51
C ASN A 275 -28.40 -2.53 -3.75
N GLU A 276 -27.62 -1.69 -3.07
CA GLU A 276 -26.16 -1.67 -3.16
C GLU A 276 -25.51 -2.85 -2.41
N LEU A 277 -26.11 -3.30 -1.30
CA LEU A 277 -25.69 -4.47 -0.51
C LEU A 277 -26.11 -5.80 -1.15
N GLU A 278 -27.26 -5.88 -1.84
CA GLU A 278 -27.68 -7.09 -2.57
C GLU A 278 -26.81 -7.38 -3.82
N GLU A 279 -26.12 -6.37 -4.38
CA GLU A 279 -25.14 -6.55 -5.46
C GLU A 279 -23.76 -7.09 -4.98
N ASP A 280 -23.56 -7.32 -3.67
CA ASP A 280 -22.26 -7.60 -3.03
C ASP A 280 -21.89 -9.10 -2.89
N ASP A 281 -22.82 -10.04 -3.13
CA ASP A 281 -22.65 -11.46 -2.72
C ASP A 281 -21.99 -12.40 -3.78
N ASP A 282 -21.69 -11.91 -4.99
CA ASP A 282 -21.12 -12.72 -6.07
C ASP A 282 -19.69 -12.28 -6.44
N SER A 283 -18.64 -12.83 -5.82
CA SER A 283 -17.28 -12.67 -6.37
C SER A 283 -16.32 -13.85 -6.38
N ILE A 284 -15.68 -13.95 -7.54
CA ILE A 284 -14.53 -14.79 -7.93
C ILE A 284 -13.22 -14.36 -7.21
N ILE A 285 -13.26 -13.37 -6.30
CA ILE A 285 -12.07 -12.86 -5.59
C ILE A 285 -11.39 -13.94 -4.72
N ASN A 286 -12.13 -14.98 -4.32
CA ASN A 286 -11.58 -16.17 -3.66
C ASN A 286 -10.60 -16.99 -4.52
N LEU A 287 -10.50 -16.75 -5.83
CA LEU A 287 -9.67 -17.56 -6.73
C LEU A 287 -8.21 -17.08 -6.80
N VAL A 288 -7.94 -15.78 -6.58
CA VAL A 288 -6.60 -15.19 -6.74
C VAL A 288 -5.97 -14.80 -5.40
N LEU A 289 -6.78 -14.43 -4.39
CA LEU A 289 -6.32 -14.11 -3.03
C LEU A 289 -7.33 -14.62 -2.00
N PRO A 290 -7.15 -15.83 -1.42
CA PRO A 290 -8.06 -16.38 -0.41
C PRO A 290 -7.97 -15.68 0.97
N MET A 291 -7.39 -14.47 1.03
CA MET A 291 -7.43 -13.62 2.20
C MET A 291 -8.69 -12.77 2.12
N GLY A 292 -9.79 -13.26 2.71
CA GLY A 292 -11.13 -12.64 2.69
C GLY A 292 -11.26 -11.21 3.24
N LYS A 293 -10.14 -10.50 3.51
CA LYS A 293 -10.04 -9.04 3.69
C LYS A 293 -8.65 -8.62 3.21
N THR A 294 -8.55 -7.77 2.18
CA THR A 294 -7.26 -7.29 1.67
C THR A 294 -6.48 -6.50 2.74
N PRO A 295 -5.14 -6.64 2.84
CA PRO A 295 -4.39 -6.17 4.01
C PRO A 295 -4.22 -4.65 4.10
N PHE A 296 -4.52 -3.90 3.04
CA PHE A 296 -4.26 -2.46 2.96
C PHE A 296 -5.37 -1.56 3.47
N GLY A 297 -6.42 -2.11 4.11
CA GLY A 297 -7.65 -1.35 4.35
C GLY A 297 -8.20 -0.94 2.99
N ALA A 298 -8.96 -1.86 2.39
CA ALA A 298 -9.41 -1.79 1.01
C ALA A 298 -9.84 -0.36 0.58
N PRO A 299 -9.67 0.02 -0.71
CA PRO A 299 -10.66 0.93 -1.30
C PRO A 299 -11.98 0.21 -1.04
N LEU A 300 -13.07 0.86 -0.63
CA LEU A 300 -14.27 0.12 -0.20
C LEU A 300 -14.63 -1.06 -1.12
N HIS A 301 -14.37 -0.92 -2.41
CA HIS A 301 -14.42 -1.94 -3.46
C HIS A 301 -13.50 -3.19 -3.42
N ALA A 302 -12.49 -3.32 -2.55
CA ALA A 302 -11.75 -4.57 -2.37
C ALA A 302 -12.07 -5.26 -1.03
N ALA A 303 -12.95 -4.65 -0.22
CA ALA A 303 -13.60 -5.27 0.93
C ALA A 303 -15.06 -5.62 0.58
N ASP A 304 -15.71 -4.80 -0.25
CA ASP A 304 -16.91 -5.16 -1.01
C ASP A 304 -16.48 -6.12 -2.12
N GLY A 305 -17.05 -7.31 -2.12
CA GLY A 305 -16.76 -8.38 -3.06
C GLY A 305 -17.34 -8.11 -4.44
N ARG A 306 -17.09 -6.94 -5.03
CA ARG A 306 -17.69 -6.56 -6.31
C ARG A 306 -16.86 -7.09 -7.47
N ALA A 307 -17.12 -8.34 -7.84
CA ALA A 307 -16.84 -8.80 -9.20
C ALA A 307 -17.87 -8.18 -10.16
N SER A 308 -17.83 -6.86 -10.38
CA SER A 308 -18.57 -6.29 -11.51
C SER A 308 -18.02 -6.86 -12.82
N SER A 309 -18.80 -6.84 -13.91
CA SER A 309 -18.33 -7.21 -15.25
C SER A 309 -17.02 -6.54 -15.68
N ASP A 310 -16.66 -5.41 -15.06
CA ASP A 310 -15.40 -4.69 -15.31
C ASP A 310 -14.19 -5.31 -14.60
N SER A 311 -14.39 -6.07 -13.52
CA SER A 311 -13.32 -6.85 -12.88
C SER A 311 -12.65 -7.80 -13.88
N LYS A 312 -13.43 -8.38 -14.80
CA LYS A 312 -12.91 -9.23 -15.89
C LYS A 312 -12.15 -8.41 -16.94
N LYS A 313 -12.59 -7.17 -17.23
CA LYS A 313 -11.90 -6.26 -18.17
C LYS A 313 -10.50 -5.90 -17.68
N PHE A 314 -10.34 -5.66 -16.38
CA PHE A 314 -9.05 -5.31 -15.79
C PHE A 314 -8.22 -6.52 -15.32
N ALA A 315 -8.81 -7.72 -15.19
CA ALA A 315 -8.09 -8.91 -14.72
C ALA A 315 -6.89 -9.29 -15.62
N ILE A 316 -7.07 -9.29 -16.94
CA ILE A 316 -5.99 -9.63 -17.88
C ILE A 316 -4.83 -8.63 -17.81
N PRO A 317 -5.04 -7.30 -17.95
CA PRO A 317 -3.94 -6.36 -17.90
C PRO A 317 -3.29 -6.27 -16.51
N THR A 318 -4.05 -6.50 -15.42
CA THR A 318 -3.47 -6.58 -14.06
C THR A 318 -2.62 -7.83 -13.86
N ALA A 319 -3.07 -9.00 -14.33
CA ALA A 319 -2.27 -10.21 -14.32
C ALA A 319 -1.00 -10.06 -15.17
N ALA A 320 -1.09 -9.42 -16.34
CA ALA A 320 0.07 -9.12 -17.17
C ALA A 320 1.08 -8.19 -16.46
N ALA A 321 0.60 -7.16 -15.75
CA ALA A 321 1.45 -6.29 -14.94
C ALA A 321 2.13 -7.04 -13.79
N MET A 322 1.42 -7.96 -13.11
CA MET A 322 1.98 -8.82 -12.08
C MET A 322 3.07 -9.74 -12.65
N LEU A 323 2.81 -10.39 -13.79
CA LEU A 323 3.80 -11.25 -14.46
C LEU A 323 5.04 -10.46 -14.89
N ALA A 324 4.86 -9.25 -15.43
CA ALA A 324 5.97 -8.37 -15.77
C ALA A 324 6.80 -7.99 -14.53
N ALA A 325 6.14 -7.72 -13.40
CA ALA A 325 6.80 -7.44 -12.13
C ALA A 325 7.56 -8.67 -11.60
N MET A 326 6.99 -9.88 -11.70
CA MET A 326 7.67 -11.13 -11.33
C MET A 326 8.92 -11.35 -12.18
N ILE A 327 8.82 -11.17 -13.50
CA ILE A 327 9.96 -11.31 -14.42
C ILE A 327 11.06 -10.31 -14.06
N LEU A 328 10.70 -9.05 -13.80
CA LEU A 328 11.67 -8.03 -13.38
C LEU A 328 12.35 -8.39 -12.06
N PHE A 329 11.57 -8.78 -11.06
CA PHE A 329 12.08 -9.14 -9.74
C PHE A 329 13.01 -10.35 -9.82
N GLY A 330 12.60 -11.42 -10.50
CA GLY A 330 13.42 -12.61 -10.72
C GLY A 330 14.68 -12.34 -11.54
N ALA A 331 14.58 -11.55 -12.63
CA ALA A 331 15.73 -11.19 -13.47
C ALA A 331 16.87 -10.52 -12.67
N ILE A 332 16.53 -9.69 -11.68
CA ILE A 332 17.52 -9.08 -10.79
C ILE A 332 18.16 -10.15 -9.88
N HIS A 333 17.38 -11.08 -9.33
CA HIS A 333 17.89 -12.13 -8.43
C HIS A 333 18.77 -13.17 -9.15
N ILE A 334 18.51 -13.45 -10.43
CA ILE A 334 19.35 -14.29 -11.28
C ILE A 334 20.79 -13.73 -11.38
N GLY A 335 21.00 -12.43 -11.16
CA GLY A 335 22.34 -11.84 -11.08
C GLY A 335 23.27 -12.50 -10.06
N ALA A 336 22.72 -13.14 -9.02
CA ALA A 336 23.47 -13.89 -8.01
C ALA A 336 23.44 -15.43 -8.22
N TRP A 337 23.05 -15.93 -9.39
CA TRP A 337 22.90 -17.36 -9.66
C TRP A 337 24.15 -18.21 -9.35
N ASN A 338 25.33 -17.61 -9.59
CA ASN A 338 26.63 -18.22 -9.40
C ASN A 338 27.30 -17.84 -8.07
N PHE A 339 26.57 -17.24 -7.12
CA PHE A 339 27.14 -16.90 -5.81
C PHE A 339 27.34 -18.14 -4.94
N THR A 340 28.39 -18.10 -4.12
CA THR A 340 28.68 -19.14 -3.12
C THR A 340 27.87 -18.87 -1.86
N PHE A 341 26.99 -19.79 -1.49
CA PHE A 341 26.24 -19.74 -0.25
C PHE A 341 26.89 -20.63 0.83
N PRO A 342 26.78 -20.27 2.12
CA PRO A 342 27.27 -21.07 3.23
C PRO A 342 26.68 -22.49 3.27
N SER A 343 25.42 -22.66 2.87
CA SER A 343 24.75 -23.95 2.82
C SER A 343 24.12 -24.22 1.45
N THR A 344 24.02 -25.50 1.08
CA THR A 344 23.29 -25.93 -0.13
C THR A 344 21.81 -25.61 -0.05
N PHE A 345 21.23 -25.65 1.16
CA PHE A 345 19.84 -25.28 1.39
C PHE A 345 19.58 -23.79 1.06
N GLU A 346 20.43 -22.88 1.53
CA GLU A 346 20.33 -21.44 1.21
C GLU A 346 20.46 -21.19 -0.30
N LEU A 347 21.36 -21.91 -0.98
CA LEU A 347 21.50 -21.82 -2.43
C LEU A 347 20.22 -22.24 -3.16
N TYR A 348 19.61 -23.36 -2.77
CA TYR A 348 18.36 -23.81 -3.39
C TYR A 348 17.21 -22.86 -3.08
N LEU A 349 17.10 -22.35 -1.86
CA LEU A 349 16.07 -21.39 -1.49
C LEU A 349 16.20 -20.11 -2.31
N TRP A 350 17.42 -19.60 -2.51
CA TRP A 350 17.67 -18.46 -3.39
C TRP A 350 17.25 -18.74 -4.83
N ARG A 351 17.64 -19.90 -5.37
CA ARG A 351 17.30 -20.29 -6.76
C ARG A 351 15.81 -20.53 -6.99
N CYS A 352 15.07 -20.97 -5.97
CA CYS A 352 13.62 -21.10 -6.06
C CYS A 352 12.89 -19.76 -5.93
N ALA A 353 13.50 -18.77 -5.26
CA ALA A 353 12.96 -17.43 -5.10
C ALA A 353 13.34 -16.48 -6.25
N SER A 354 14.31 -16.85 -7.09
CA SER A 354 14.75 -16.14 -8.30
C SER A 354 13.99 -16.62 -9.51
#